data_AF-A0A3S4V9D5-F1
#
_entry.id   AF-A0A3S4V9D5-F1
#
_cell.length_a   1.000
_cell.length_b   1.000
_cell.length_c   1.000
_cell.angle_alpha   90.00
_cell.angle_beta   90.00
_cell.angle_gamma   90.00
#
_symmetry.space_group_name_H-M   'P 1'
#
loop_
_entity.id
_entity.type
_entity.pdbx_description
1 polymer ?
#
loop_
_entity_poly.entity_id
_entity_poly.type
_entity_poly.pdbx_seq_one_letter_code
_entity_poly.pdbx_strand_id
1 'polypeptide(L)'
;MKNMEIWYLNHTSFLPFPSISTLQVRSYLQLLTHTISLIFLCPCTAVNVIKNIVIWTKKSKTKKNATAIDESKVDWKQLDDLGLSRERLEQSGELEKMLNWQKSNLLTIAVPIGDTTIYTEARLAFCTDDSGNIGLAIHPLRKEPQLDFSYMGYKFSPEEKEALLTTGNLGKTIEVTLKNAEPFSAYVSIDPQTNEIIALRADHVNIPKEIKGITLSDAQYKDLVEGKAVKVEGMTAKSGKTFNATLQVNAERKGIKFIFDK
;
A
#
# COMPACT_ATOMS: atom_id res chain seq x y z
N MET A 1 28.28 29.67 41.94
CA MET A 1 27.99 28.80 43.11
C MET A 1 26.54 28.35 43.05
N LYS A 2 26.33 27.02 42.95
CA LYS A 2 25.14 26.20 43.33
C LYS A 2 23.86 26.40 42.48
N ASN A 3 23.47 25.41 41.65
CA ASN A 3 22.64 24.21 41.92
C ASN A 3 21.21 24.60 42.38
N MET A 4 20.09 24.02 41.95
CA MET A 4 19.79 22.63 41.54
C MET A 4 18.34 22.55 41.00
N GLU A 5 18.05 21.51 40.21
CA GLU A 5 16.74 21.09 39.73
C GLU A 5 15.73 20.70 40.83
N ILE A 6 14.43 20.68 40.49
CA ILE A 6 13.48 19.70 41.04
C ILE A 6 12.63 19.15 39.88
N TRP A 7 12.75 17.84 39.65
CA TRP A 7 11.83 16.99 38.89
C TRP A 7 10.77 16.42 39.82
N TYR A 8 9.54 16.20 39.32
CA TYR A 8 8.75 15.04 39.75
C TYR A 8 8.00 14.41 38.57
N LEU A 9 8.10 13.08 38.56
CA LEU A 9 7.66 12.09 37.59
C LEU A 9 6.39 11.37 38.09
N ASN A 10 5.70 10.74 37.14
CA ASN A 10 5.03 9.43 37.21
C ASN A 10 3.53 9.28 37.52
N HIS A 11 2.87 8.65 36.53
CA HIS A 11 1.96 7.47 36.56
C HIS A 11 0.65 7.60 37.37
N THR A 12 -0.51 7.07 36.95
CA THR A 12 -0.77 5.67 36.54
C THR A 12 -2.25 5.52 36.09
N SER A 13 -2.51 4.54 35.22
CA SER A 13 -3.69 3.64 35.15
C SER A 13 -5.11 4.07 34.66
N PHE A 14 -5.44 3.63 33.44
CA PHE A 14 -6.39 2.55 33.05
C PHE A 14 -7.91 2.56 33.41
N LEU A 15 -8.72 2.36 32.33
CA LEU A 15 -10.08 1.74 32.17
C LEU A 15 -11.35 2.62 32.35
N PRO A 16 -12.51 2.23 31.78
CA PRO A 16 -12.82 1.68 30.45
C PRO A 16 -13.84 2.57 29.68
N PHE A 17 -13.99 2.41 28.36
CA PHE A 17 -15.10 3.01 27.61
C PHE A 17 -16.42 2.29 27.98
N PRO A 18 -17.46 2.99 28.48
CA PRO A 18 -18.77 2.39 28.57
C PRO A 18 -19.46 2.43 27.19
N SER A 19 -20.20 1.38 26.89
CA SER A 19 -21.19 1.34 25.82
C SER A 19 -22.25 2.42 26.07
N ILE A 20 -22.23 3.47 25.26
CA ILE A 20 -23.19 4.58 25.40
C ILE A 20 -24.49 4.20 24.67
N SER A 21 -25.56 4.02 25.44
CA SER A 21 -26.93 3.97 24.93
C SER A 21 -27.39 5.37 24.48
N THR A 22 -28.31 5.40 23.52
CA THR A 22 -28.77 6.60 22.76
C THR A 22 -29.30 7.76 23.62
N LEU A 23 -29.59 7.57 24.91
CA LEU A 23 -30.03 8.64 25.80
C LEU A 23 -28.90 9.50 26.39
N GLN A 24 -27.67 9.00 26.53
CA GLN A 24 -26.55 9.77 27.11
C GLN A 24 -25.84 10.69 26.09
N VAL A 25 -26.11 10.52 24.79
CA VAL A 25 -25.60 11.43 23.74
C VAL A 25 -26.35 12.78 23.78
N ARG A 26 -27.63 12.78 24.19
CA ARG A 26 -28.44 14.02 24.29
C ARG A 26 -27.98 14.94 25.41
N SER A 27 -27.55 14.40 26.54
CA SER A 27 -27.02 15.22 27.66
C SER A 27 -25.63 15.80 27.35
N TYR A 28 -24.80 15.11 26.56
CA TYR A 28 -23.49 15.64 26.14
C TYR A 28 -23.62 16.78 25.12
N LEU A 29 -24.59 16.73 24.20
CA LEU A 29 -24.91 17.86 23.31
C LEU A 29 -25.57 19.04 24.04
N GLN A 30 -26.31 18.80 25.13
CA GLN A 30 -26.88 19.89 25.96
C GLN A 30 -25.82 20.58 26.83
N LEU A 31 -24.77 19.88 27.28
CA LEU A 31 -23.63 20.50 27.99
C LEU A 31 -22.70 21.28 27.05
N LEU A 32 -22.62 20.90 25.77
CA LEU A 32 -21.93 21.68 24.74
C LEU A 32 -22.69 22.95 24.31
N THR A 33 -24.00 23.01 24.50
CA THR A 33 -24.79 24.23 24.20
C THR A 33 -24.81 25.23 25.35
N HIS A 34 -24.62 24.79 26.60
CA HIS A 34 -24.49 25.69 27.75
C HIS A 34 -23.07 26.22 28.01
N THR A 35 -22.02 25.60 27.48
CA THR A 35 -20.66 26.18 27.49
C THR A 35 -20.39 27.14 26.33
N ILE A 36 -21.31 27.24 25.36
CA ILE A 36 -21.24 28.20 24.24
C ILE A 36 -22.01 29.51 24.54
N SER A 37 -22.64 29.64 25.71
CA SER A 37 -23.39 30.86 26.09
C SER A 37 -22.65 31.83 27.02
N LEU A 38 -21.33 31.68 27.25
CA LEU A 38 -20.56 32.60 28.10
C LEU A 38 -19.21 33.04 27.53
N ILE A 39 -19.09 33.09 26.20
CA ILE A 39 -18.00 33.78 25.50
C ILE A 39 -18.61 34.73 24.45
N PHE A 40 -19.47 35.62 24.91
CA PHE A 40 -19.82 36.85 24.19
C PHE A 40 -18.95 37.97 24.74
N LEU A 41 -17.72 38.10 24.24
CA LEU A 41 -16.91 39.33 24.32
C LEU A 41 -15.73 39.27 23.33
N CYS A 42 -15.97 38.91 22.06
CA CYS A 42 -15.14 39.34 20.91
C CYS A 42 -15.77 38.90 19.58
N PRO A 43 -16.38 39.79 18.76
CA PRO A 43 -17.11 39.37 17.57
C PRO A 43 -16.23 38.92 16.37
N CYS A 44 -14.89 38.94 16.48
CA CYS A 44 -14.02 38.82 15.29
C CYS A 44 -13.39 37.44 15.06
N THR A 45 -13.50 36.45 15.95
CA THR A 45 -12.75 35.18 15.83
C THR A 45 -13.61 33.95 15.46
N ALA A 46 -14.91 33.94 15.75
CA ALA A 46 -15.76 32.76 15.52
C ALA A 46 -16.06 32.47 14.04
N VAL A 47 -16.17 33.51 13.20
CA VAL A 47 -16.48 33.36 11.76
C VAL A 47 -15.33 32.66 11.02
N ASN A 48 -14.08 32.88 11.45
CA ASN A 48 -12.92 32.26 10.79
C ASN A 48 -12.76 30.79 11.15
N VAL A 49 -13.11 30.38 12.39
CA VAL A 49 -13.01 28.97 12.81
C VAL A 49 -14.04 28.12 12.07
N ILE A 50 -15.29 28.58 11.96
CA ILE A 50 -16.35 27.86 11.24
C ILE A 50 -16.07 27.86 9.73
N LYS A 51 -15.58 28.96 9.15
CA LYS A 51 -15.11 28.99 7.76
C LYS A 51 -13.99 27.98 7.53
N ASN A 52 -12.99 27.89 8.41
CA ASN A 52 -11.88 26.95 8.27
C ASN A 52 -12.33 25.48 8.35
N ILE A 53 -13.29 25.14 9.22
CA ILE A 53 -13.86 23.78 9.31
C ILE A 53 -14.65 23.40 8.05
N VAL A 54 -15.46 24.33 7.52
CA VAL A 54 -16.22 24.13 6.26
C VAL A 54 -15.30 24.11 5.03
N ILE A 55 -14.22 24.90 5.04
CA ILE A 55 -13.19 24.88 3.99
C ILE A 55 -12.39 23.56 4.06
N TRP A 56 -12.08 23.06 5.26
CA TRP A 56 -11.36 21.78 5.42
C TRP A 56 -12.19 20.59 4.94
N THR A 57 -13.48 20.53 5.29
CA THR A 57 -14.40 19.48 4.81
C THR A 57 -14.72 19.58 3.32
N LYS A 58 -14.76 20.78 2.72
CA LYS A 58 -14.91 20.94 1.25
C LYS A 58 -13.62 20.64 0.46
N LYS A 59 -12.43 20.73 1.07
CA LYS A 59 -11.14 20.53 0.39
C LYS A 59 -10.71 19.06 0.36
N SER A 60 -11.32 18.17 1.15
CA SER A 60 -11.17 16.70 0.99
C SER A 60 -12.14 16.10 -0.04
N LYS A 61 -12.48 16.84 -1.09
CA LYS A 61 -12.93 16.18 -2.32
C LYS A 61 -11.70 15.58 -2.97
N THR A 62 -11.42 14.33 -2.64
CA THR A 62 -10.46 13.47 -3.32
C THR A 62 -10.62 13.70 -4.82
N LYS A 63 -9.58 14.20 -5.49
CA LYS A 63 -9.55 14.26 -6.95
C LYS A 63 -9.81 12.84 -7.42
N LYS A 64 -11.00 12.55 -7.97
CA LYS A 64 -11.28 11.26 -8.61
C LYS A 64 -10.21 11.08 -9.69
N ASN A 65 -9.27 10.17 -9.47
CA ASN A 65 -8.33 9.78 -10.51
C ASN A 65 -9.17 9.25 -11.69
N ALA A 66 -8.92 9.76 -12.90
CA ALA A 66 -9.68 9.37 -14.09
C ALA A 66 -9.58 7.85 -14.40
N THR A 67 -8.63 7.16 -13.76
CA THR A 67 -8.35 5.73 -13.89
C THR A 67 -8.80 4.90 -12.68
N ALA A 68 -9.44 5.51 -11.66
CA ALA A 68 -9.90 4.78 -10.49
C ALA A 68 -11.07 3.84 -10.85
N ILE A 69 -11.17 2.73 -10.14
CA ILE A 69 -12.25 1.76 -10.29
C ILE A 69 -13.57 2.41 -9.86
N ASP A 70 -14.59 2.20 -10.68
CA ASP A 70 -15.96 2.52 -10.30
C ASP A 70 -16.43 1.52 -9.26
N GLU A 71 -16.70 2.01 -8.06
CA GLU A 71 -17.14 1.23 -6.91
C GLU A 71 -18.43 0.43 -7.18
N SER A 72 -19.28 0.90 -8.10
CA SER A 72 -20.49 0.17 -8.51
C SER A 72 -20.20 -1.13 -9.26
N LYS A 73 -18.98 -1.32 -9.76
CA LYS A 73 -18.52 -2.53 -10.46
C LYS A 73 -17.87 -3.55 -9.51
N VAL A 74 -17.71 -3.21 -8.24
CA VAL A 74 -17.08 -4.09 -7.24
C VAL A 74 -18.11 -5.11 -6.76
N ASP A 75 -17.73 -6.39 -6.76
CA ASP A 75 -18.49 -7.44 -6.08
C ASP A 75 -18.29 -7.34 -4.56
N TRP A 76 -19.16 -6.56 -3.93
CA TRP A 76 -19.18 -6.39 -2.48
C TRP A 76 -19.55 -7.67 -1.73
N LYS A 77 -20.28 -8.58 -2.36
CA LYS A 77 -20.65 -9.84 -1.74
C LYS A 77 -19.41 -10.72 -1.56
N GLN A 78 -18.52 -10.76 -2.55
CA GLN A 78 -17.26 -11.51 -2.44
C GLN A 78 -16.40 -11.03 -1.26
N LEU A 79 -16.35 -9.72 -1.01
CA LEU A 79 -15.62 -9.15 0.14
C LEU A 79 -16.32 -9.46 1.48
N ASP A 80 -17.65 -9.36 1.51
CA ASP A 80 -18.44 -9.68 2.71
C ASP A 80 -18.31 -11.17 3.09
N ASP A 81 -18.34 -12.07 2.11
CA ASP A 81 -18.11 -13.51 2.29
C ASP A 81 -16.70 -13.81 2.85
N LEU A 82 -15.75 -12.87 2.68
CA LEU A 82 -14.40 -12.91 3.28
C LEU A 82 -14.31 -12.19 4.65
N GLY A 83 -15.43 -11.74 5.22
CA GLY A 83 -15.49 -11.00 6.47
C GLY A 83 -15.01 -9.54 6.36
N LEU A 84 -15.08 -8.95 5.17
CA LEU A 84 -14.66 -7.58 4.89
C LEU A 84 -15.82 -6.72 4.43
N SER A 85 -16.39 -5.94 5.36
CA SER A 85 -17.37 -4.92 5.00
C SER A 85 -16.72 -3.73 4.29
N ARG A 86 -17.52 -3.05 3.47
CA ARG A 86 -17.15 -1.79 2.83
C ARG A 86 -16.66 -0.76 3.84
N GLU A 87 -17.39 -0.58 4.93
CA GLU A 87 -17.11 0.41 5.96
C GLU A 87 -15.76 0.14 6.64
N ARG A 88 -15.42 -1.13 6.87
CA ARG A 88 -14.13 -1.54 7.44
C ARG A 88 -12.97 -1.18 6.51
N LEU A 89 -13.12 -1.42 5.21
CA LEU A 89 -12.10 -1.07 4.21
C LEU A 89 -11.95 0.44 4.05
N GLU A 90 -13.05 1.20 4.13
CA GLU A 90 -13.03 2.66 4.08
C GLU A 90 -12.35 3.25 5.32
N GLN A 91 -12.71 2.81 6.53
CA GLN A 91 -12.13 3.31 7.78
C GLN A 91 -10.62 3.03 7.91
N SER A 92 -10.16 1.92 7.36
CA SER A 92 -8.73 1.57 7.32
C SER A 92 -7.96 2.27 6.21
N GLY A 93 -8.65 2.95 5.28
CA GLY A 93 -8.05 3.56 4.08
C GLY A 93 -7.59 2.55 3.02
N GLU A 94 -7.86 1.26 3.21
CA GLU A 94 -7.50 0.20 2.25
C GLU A 94 -8.40 0.22 1.02
N LEU A 95 -9.66 0.64 1.17
CA LEU A 95 -10.58 0.81 0.04
C LEU A 95 -10.03 1.79 -1.01
N GLU A 96 -9.51 2.93 -0.57
CA GLU A 96 -8.94 3.94 -1.48
C GLU A 96 -7.76 3.36 -2.26
N LYS A 97 -6.88 2.59 -1.62
CA LYS A 97 -5.74 1.95 -2.29
C LYS A 97 -6.23 0.95 -3.35
N MET A 98 -7.15 0.06 -2.96
CA MET A 98 -7.68 -0.97 -3.85
C MET A 98 -8.39 -0.37 -5.07
N LEU A 99 -9.24 0.64 -4.88
CA LEU A 99 -9.91 1.36 -5.98
C LEU A 99 -8.92 2.08 -6.91
N ASN A 100 -7.70 2.36 -6.44
CA ASN A 100 -6.61 2.94 -7.24
C ASN A 100 -5.60 1.88 -7.72
N TRP A 101 -6.03 0.62 -7.90
CA TRP A 101 -5.23 -0.50 -8.44
C TRP A 101 -4.01 -0.89 -7.59
N GLN A 102 -4.01 -0.53 -6.31
CA GLN A 102 -2.96 -0.92 -5.38
C GLN A 102 -3.41 -2.10 -4.52
N LYS A 103 -2.44 -2.94 -4.13
CA LYS A 103 -2.66 -3.94 -3.09
C LYS A 103 -2.89 -3.25 -1.74
N SER A 104 -3.82 -3.77 -0.95
CA SER A 104 -4.01 -3.39 0.45
C SER A 104 -2.77 -3.76 1.28
N ASN A 105 -2.72 -3.25 2.51
CA ASN A 105 -1.94 -3.87 3.58
C ASN A 105 -2.53 -5.25 3.95
N LEU A 106 -1.85 -5.97 4.85
CA LEU A 106 -2.37 -7.22 5.40
C LEU A 106 -3.71 -6.97 6.11
N LEU A 107 -4.72 -7.73 5.69
CA LEU A 107 -6.06 -7.75 6.24
C LEU A 107 -6.38 -9.16 6.70
N THR A 108 -6.97 -9.29 7.89
CA THR A 108 -7.55 -10.55 8.33
C THR A 108 -8.81 -10.84 7.54
N ILE A 109 -8.81 -11.94 6.80
CA ILE A 109 -9.93 -12.48 6.03
C ILE A 109 -10.42 -13.80 6.64
N ALA A 110 -11.70 -14.07 6.45
CA ALA A 110 -12.37 -15.32 6.82
C ALA A 110 -12.58 -16.15 5.54
N VAL A 111 -11.88 -17.27 5.41
CA VAL A 111 -11.97 -18.15 4.24
C VAL A 111 -12.84 -19.35 4.62
N PRO A 112 -14.07 -19.47 4.09
CA PRO A 112 -14.90 -20.65 4.32
C PRO A 112 -14.32 -21.86 3.57
N ILE A 113 -14.10 -22.96 4.27
CA ILE A 113 -13.65 -24.25 3.73
C ILE A 113 -14.57 -25.34 4.27
N GLY A 114 -15.55 -25.74 3.45
CA GLY A 114 -16.62 -26.66 3.89
C GLY A 114 -17.38 -26.05 5.06
N ASP A 115 -17.43 -26.78 6.18
CA ASP A 115 -18.14 -26.36 7.39
C ASP A 115 -17.27 -25.53 8.36
N THR A 116 -16.00 -25.27 8.01
CA THR A 116 -15.05 -24.55 8.87
C THR A 116 -14.67 -23.21 8.25
N THR A 117 -14.46 -22.20 9.08
CA THR A 117 -13.90 -20.90 8.64
C THR A 117 -12.46 -20.78 9.11
N ILE A 118 -11.55 -20.56 8.17
CA ILE A 118 -10.13 -20.29 8.46
C ILE A 118 -9.90 -18.78 8.45
N TYR A 119 -9.31 -18.27 9.52
CA TYR A 119 -8.87 -16.88 9.59
C TYR A 119 -7.40 -16.79 9.19
N THR A 120 -7.09 -15.94 8.21
CA THR A 120 -5.73 -15.73 7.74
C THR A 120 -5.52 -14.28 7.34
N GLU A 121 -4.27 -13.88 7.18
CA GLU A 121 -3.92 -12.55 6.69
C GLU A 121 -3.63 -12.60 5.19
N ALA A 122 -4.15 -11.63 4.44
CA ALA A 122 -3.90 -11.49 3.02
C ALA A 122 -3.82 -10.03 2.61
N ARG A 123 -3.10 -9.75 1.53
CA ARG A 123 -3.25 -8.50 0.77
C ARG A 123 -4.28 -8.71 -0.32
N LEU A 124 -5.10 -7.69 -0.56
CA LEU A 124 -6.17 -7.72 -1.55
C LEU A 124 -5.90 -6.67 -2.61
N ALA A 125 -6.22 -6.99 -3.86
CA ALA A 125 -6.19 -6.03 -4.95
C ALA A 125 -7.35 -6.29 -5.89
N PHE A 126 -7.92 -5.23 -6.45
CA PHE A 126 -8.80 -5.38 -7.59
C PHE A 126 -7.97 -5.59 -8.87
N CYS A 127 -8.45 -6.47 -9.74
CA CYS A 127 -7.88 -6.77 -11.04
C CYS A 127 -8.96 -6.76 -12.11
N THR A 128 -8.58 -6.62 -13.38
CA THR A 128 -9.49 -6.83 -14.51
C THR A 128 -9.33 -8.24 -15.05
N ASP A 129 -10.44 -8.89 -15.39
CA ASP A 129 -10.41 -10.08 -16.24
C ASP A 129 -10.28 -9.70 -17.73
N ASP A 130 -10.19 -10.71 -18.61
CA ASP A 130 -10.10 -10.53 -20.07
C ASP A 130 -11.31 -9.82 -20.69
N SER A 131 -12.44 -9.79 -19.98
CA SER A 131 -13.68 -9.11 -20.39
C SER A 131 -13.79 -7.69 -19.82
N GLY A 132 -12.81 -7.25 -19.01
CA GLY A 132 -12.80 -5.94 -18.37
C GLY A 132 -13.65 -5.84 -17.10
N ASN A 133 -14.14 -6.96 -16.56
CA ASN A 133 -14.84 -6.97 -15.27
C ASN A 133 -13.86 -6.85 -14.11
N ILE A 134 -14.31 -6.25 -13.01
CA ILE A 134 -13.50 -6.10 -11.80
C ILE A 134 -13.59 -7.39 -10.97
N GLY A 135 -12.47 -8.08 -10.84
CA GLY A 135 -12.28 -9.21 -9.93
C GLY A 135 -11.48 -8.84 -8.69
N LEU A 136 -11.44 -9.77 -7.73
CA LEU A 136 -10.64 -9.68 -6.50
C LEU A 136 -9.48 -10.67 -6.54
N ALA A 137 -8.25 -10.15 -6.48
CA ALA A 137 -7.05 -10.94 -6.27
C ALA A 137 -6.73 -11.01 -4.76
N ILE A 138 -6.54 -12.24 -4.26
CA ILE A 138 -6.21 -12.53 -2.86
C ILE A 138 -4.77 -13.04 -2.80
N HIS A 139 -3.93 -12.32 -2.07
CA HIS A 139 -2.51 -12.63 -1.88
C HIS A 139 -2.27 -13.04 -0.43
N PRO A 140 -2.42 -14.34 -0.09
CA PRO A 140 -2.31 -14.81 1.30
C PRO A 140 -0.88 -14.69 1.84
N LEU A 141 -0.77 -14.40 3.13
CA LEU A 141 0.50 -14.41 3.86
C LEU A 141 1.09 -15.82 3.89
N ARG A 142 2.36 -15.94 3.49
CA ARG A 142 3.12 -17.19 3.57
C ARG A 142 4.26 -17.03 4.56
N LYS A 143 4.63 -18.13 5.22
CA LYS A 143 5.80 -18.17 6.10
C LYS A 143 7.10 -17.86 5.35
N GLU A 144 7.22 -18.41 4.15
CA GLU A 144 8.40 -18.28 3.29
C GLU A 144 8.02 -18.39 1.81
N PRO A 145 8.80 -17.77 0.91
CA PRO A 145 8.58 -17.88 -0.53
C PRO A 145 8.84 -19.30 -0.99
N GLN A 146 7.91 -19.85 -1.78
CA GLN A 146 7.94 -21.24 -2.24
C GLN A 146 8.90 -21.40 -3.44
N LEU A 147 10.20 -21.26 -3.19
CA LEU A 147 11.23 -21.24 -4.24
C LEU A 147 11.71 -22.64 -4.69
N ASP A 148 11.36 -23.69 -3.95
CA ASP A 148 11.79 -25.06 -4.25
C ASP A 148 10.97 -25.75 -5.35
N PHE A 149 9.79 -25.21 -5.64
CA PHE A 149 8.91 -25.68 -6.70
C PHE A 149 9.12 -24.90 -7.99
N SER A 150 8.73 -25.51 -9.11
CA SER A 150 8.72 -24.79 -10.37
C SER A 150 7.69 -23.66 -10.32
N TYR A 151 8.14 -22.46 -10.63
CA TYR A 151 7.32 -21.27 -10.74
C TYR A 151 7.08 -20.97 -12.22
N MET A 152 5.84 -21.19 -12.68
CA MET A 152 5.45 -20.94 -14.08
C MET A 152 6.36 -21.64 -15.11
N GLY A 153 6.71 -22.89 -14.84
CA GLY A 153 7.60 -23.69 -15.69
C GLY A 153 9.09 -23.40 -15.51
N TYR A 154 9.45 -22.36 -14.75
CA TYR A 154 10.84 -22.04 -14.42
C TYR A 154 11.26 -22.70 -13.10
N LYS A 155 12.52 -23.16 -12.99
CA LYS A 155 13.08 -23.70 -11.75
C LYS A 155 14.29 -22.86 -11.35
N PHE A 156 14.23 -22.27 -10.16
CA PHE A 156 15.29 -21.39 -9.67
C PHE A 156 16.55 -22.17 -9.29
N SER A 157 17.73 -21.66 -9.69
CA SER A 157 19.04 -22.12 -9.22
C SER A 157 19.28 -21.69 -7.76
N PRO A 158 20.21 -22.32 -7.03
CA PRO A 158 20.56 -21.91 -5.68
C PRO A 158 20.93 -20.42 -5.57
N GLU A 159 21.70 -19.90 -6.52
CA GLU A 159 22.14 -18.50 -6.56
C GLU A 159 20.97 -17.54 -6.80
N GLU A 160 20.01 -17.93 -7.63
CA GLU A 160 18.79 -17.15 -7.88
C GLU A 160 17.88 -17.11 -6.65
N LYS A 161 17.78 -18.24 -5.93
CA LYS A 161 17.05 -18.29 -4.66
C LYS A 161 17.69 -17.36 -3.64
N GLU A 162 19.01 -17.38 -3.52
CA GLU A 162 19.74 -16.48 -2.63
C GLU A 162 19.50 -15.01 -3.02
N ALA A 163 19.58 -14.66 -4.31
CA ALA A 163 19.30 -13.31 -4.81
C ALA A 163 17.88 -12.83 -4.46
N LEU A 164 16.88 -13.70 -4.66
CA LEU A 164 15.49 -13.42 -4.31
C LEU A 164 15.30 -13.24 -2.79
N LEU A 165 15.90 -14.10 -1.97
CA LEU A 165 15.80 -14.02 -0.51
C LEU A 165 16.52 -12.80 0.08
N THR A 166 17.64 -12.40 -0.51
CA THR A 166 18.47 -11.29 -0.01
C THR A 166 17.98 -9.93 -0.49
N THR A 167 17.60 -9.80 -1.76
CA THR A 167 17.26 -8.51 -2.38
C THR A 167 15.77 -8.34 -2.66
N GLY A 168 14.99 -9.43 -2.57
CA GLY A 168 13.59 -9.47 -3.01
C GLY A 168 13.42 -9.41 -4.54
N ASN A 169 14.50 -9.48 -5.33
CA ASN A 169 14.48 -9.39 -6.79
C ASN A 169 15.42 -10.44 -7.40
N LEU A 170 15.05 -10.97 -8.56
CA LEU A 170 15.87 -11.95 -9.26
C LEU A 170 17.13 -11.34 -9.91
N GLY A 171 17.10 -10.05 -10.23
CA GLY A 171 18.23 -9.36 -10.86
C GLY A 171 18.42 -9.64 -12.35
N LYS A 172 17.49 -10.38 -12.96
CA LYS A 172 17.41 -10.62 -14.40
C LYS A 172 15.98 -10.89 -14.84
N THR A 173 15.73 -10.83 -16.14
CA THR A 173 14.52 -11.41 -16.74
C THR A 173 14.67 -12.91 -16.95
N ILE A 174 13.58 -13.64 -16.78
CA ILE A 174 13.48 -15.07 -17.12
C ILE A 174 12.30 -15.32 -18.04
N GLU A 175 12.36 -16.41 -18.81
CA GLU A 175 11.22 -16.88 -19.59
C GLU A 175 10.33 -17.76 -18.71
N VAL A 176 9.04 -17.41 -18.64
CA VAL A 176 8.02 -18.13 -17.86
C VAL A 176 6.83 -18.45 -18.75
N THR A 177 6.08 -19.48 -18.39
CA THR A 177 4.92 -19.96 -19.15
C THR A 177 3.71 -20.11 -18.23
N LEU A 178 2.60 -19.44 -18.56
CA LEU A 178 1.29 -19.72 -17.95
C LEU A 178 0.71 -21.00 -18.57
N LYS A 179 -0.11 -21.74 -17.81
CA LYS A 179 -0.77 -22.95 -18.34
C LYS A 179 -1.53 -22.59 -19.62
N ASN A 180 -1.16 -23.23 -20.74
CA ASN A 180 -1.74 -23.03 -22.07
C ASN A 180 -1.51 -21.64 -22.71
N ALA A 181 -0.49 -20.89 -22.29
CA ALA A 181 -0.11 -19.63 -22.92
C ALA A 181 1.28 -19.70 -23.57
N GLU A 182 1.58 -18.75 -24.45
CA GLU A 182 2.93 -18.60 -24.99
C GLU A 182 3.92 -18.18 -23.90
N PRO A 183 5.18 -18.64 -23.96
CA PRO A 183 6.24 -18.17 -23.08
C PRO A 183 6.45 -16.66 -23.21
N PHE A 184 6.79 -16.00 -22.10
CA PHE A 184 7.12 -14.58 -22.09
C PHE A 184 8.25 -14.25 -21.12
N SER A 185 8.98 -13.18 -21.44
CA SER A 185 10.02 -12.64 -20.56
C SER A 185 9.40 -11.88 -19.38
N ALA A 186 9.83 -12.18 -18.17
CA ALA A 186 9.32 -11.58 -16.95
C ALA A 186 10.42 -11.18 -15.96
N TYR A 187 10.21 -10.04 -15.30
CA TYR A 187 10.89 -9.72 -14.06
C TYR A 187 10.26 -10.49 -12.91
N VAL A 188 11.09 -10.97 -11.97
CA VAL A 188 10.61 -11.71 -10.79
C VAL A 188 11.05 -11.00 -9.52
N SER A 189 10.09 -10.81 -8.61
CA SER A 189 10.31 -10.27 -7.28
C SER A 189 9.50 -11.03 -6.23
N ILE A 190 9.85 -10.84 -4.97
CA ILE A 190 9.06 -11.30 -3.82
C ILE A 190 8.31 -10.11 -3.21
N ASP A 191 7.03 -10.32 -2.94
CA ASP A 191 6.25 -9.41 -2.09
C ASP A 191 6.74 -9.55 -0.64
N PRO A 192 7.34 -8.50 -0.06
CA PRO A 192 7.92 -8.57 1.28
C PRO A 192 6.88 -8.75 2.40
N GLN A 193 5.60 -8.50 2.13
CA GLN A 193 4.54 -8.67 3.12
C GLN A 193 3.92 -10.06 3.10
N THR A 194 3.90 -10.74 1.95
CA THR A 194 3.18 -12.02 1.78
C THR A 194 4.10 -13.19 1.43
N ASN A 195 5.38 -12.93 1.18
CA ASN A 195 6.35 -13.87 0.62
C ASN A 195 5.87 -14.51 -0.70
N GLU A 196 4.99 -13.82 -1.43
CA GLU A 196 4.52 -14.25 -2.75
C GLU A 196 5.58 -13.97 -3.81
N ILE A 197 5.83 -14.94 -4.69
CA ILE A 197 6.65 -14.76 -5.90
C ILE A 197 5.77 -14.15 -7.00
N ILE A 198 6.23 -13.05 -7.58
CA ILE A 198 5.48 -12.26 -8.56
C ILE A 198 6.30 -12.14 -9.84
N ALA A 199 5.67 -12.51 -10.95
CA ALA A 199 6.15 -12.24 -12.30
C ALA A 199 5.47 -11.00 -12.87
N LEU A 200 6.27 -10.08 -13.41
CA LEU A 200 5.82 -8.94 -14.19
C LEU A 200 6.36 -9.09 -15.61
N ARG A 201 5.47 -9.14 -16.60
CA ARG A 201 5.88 -9.22 -18.00
C ARG A 201 6.77 -8.03 -18.37
N ALA A 202 7.87 -8.30 -19.04
CA ALA A 202 8.85 -7.27 -19.38
C ALA A 202 8.29 -6.23 -20.38
N ASP A 203 7.42 -6.67 -21.29
CA ASP A 203 6.73 -5.82 -22.28
C ASP A 203 5.72 -4.84 -21.67
N HIS A 204 5.29 -5.06 -20.43
CA HIS A 204 4.37 -4.16 -19.70
C HIS A 204 5.10 -3.11 -18.85
N VAL A 205 6.43 -3.12 -18.80
CA VAL A 205 7.22 -2.17 -18.01
C VAL A 205 7.76 -1.06 -18.90
N ASN A 206 7.31 0.16 -18.65
CA ASN A 206 7.88 1.34 -19.30
C ASN A 206 9.09 1.84 -18.49
N ILE A 207 10.29 1.70 -19.05
CA ILE A 207 11.55 2.16 -18.45
C ILE A 207 11.99 3.43 -19.19
N PRO A 208 11.87 4.63 -18.59
CA PRO A 208 12.31 5.86 -19.24
C PRO A 208 13.85 5.95 -19.25
N LYS A 209 14.41 6.56 -20.31
CA LYS A 209 15.85 6.87 -20.38
C LYS A 209 16.27 7.97 -19.42
N GLU A 210 15.34 8.85 -19.04
CA GLU A 210 15.57 9.91 -18.05
C GLU A 210 14.81 9.59 -16.77
N ILE A 211 15.52 9.58 -15.65
CA ILE A 211 14.96 9.32 -14.32
C ILE A 211 15.40 10.43 -13.39
N LYS A 212 14.43 11.18 -12.84
CA LYS A 212 14.68 12.24 -11.84
C LYS A 212 15.73 13.28 -12.27
N GLY A 213 15.72 13.65 -13.56
CA GLY A 213 16.64 14.65 -14.14
C GLY A 213 17.99 14.09 -14.61
N ILE A 214 18.19 12.78 -14.51
CA ILE A 214 19.42 12.12 -14.97
C ILE A 214 19.11 11.23 -16.17
N THR A 215 19.84 11.42 -17.27
CA THR A 215 19.80 10.53 -18.43
C THR A 215 20.72 9.34 -18.20
N LEU A 216 20.19 8.13 -18.28
CA LEU A 216 20.96 6.89 -18.15
C LEU A 216 21.91 6.72 -19.35
N SER A 217 23.12 6.21 -19.09
CA SER A 217 23.98 5.74 -20.18
C SER A 217 23.37 4.53 -20.88
N ASP A 218 23.78 4.25 -22.12
CA ASP A 218 23.25 3.08 -22.85
C ASP A 218 23.52 1.75 -22.11
N ALA A 219 24.66 1.64 -21.43
CA ALA A 219 24.98 0.48 -20.59
C ALA A 219 24.04 0.39 -19.38
N GLN A 220 23.83 1.49 -18.66
CA GLN A 220 22.91 1.54 -17.52
C GLN A 220 21.47 1.23 -17.92
N TYR A 221 21.02 1.80 -19.04
CA TYR A 221 19.69 1.55 -19.57
C TYR A 221 19.52 0.07 -19.94
N LYS A 222 20.49 -0.50 -20.65
CA LYS A 222 20.48 -1.92 -21.02
C LYS A 222 20.44 -2.82 -19.78
N ASP A 223 21.30 -2.58 -18.80
CA ASP A 223 21.35 -3.39 -17.57
C ASP A 223 20.02 -3.30 -16.80
N LEU A 224 19.41 -2.12 -16.74
CA LEU A 224 18.12 -1.93 -16.07
C LEU A 224 16.97 -2.65 -16.81
N VAL A 225 16.96 -2.61 -18.15
CA VAL A 225 16.01 -3.36 -18.98
C VAL A 225 16.19 -4.87 -18.81
N GLU A 226 17.42 -5.34 -18.68
CA GLU A 226 17.71 -6.76 -18.37
C GLU A 226 17.33 -7.15 -16.94
N GLY A 227 16.93 -6.20 -16.07
CA GLY A 227 16.48 -6.43 -14.70
C GLY A 227 17.56 -6.31 -13.64
N LYS A 228 18.78 -5.90 -14.02
CA LYS A 228 19.91 -5.72 -13.11
C LYS A 228 19.73 -4.45 -12.27
N ALA A 229 20.44 -4.44 -11.14
CA ALA A 229 20.54 -3.28 -10.28
C ALA A 229 21.58 -2.30 -10.84
N VAL A 230 21.21 -1.03 -10.97
CA VAL A 230 22.04 0.00 -11.60
C VAL A 230 22.18 1.19 -10.66
N LYS A 231 23.42 1.50 -10.26
CA LYS A 231 23.69 2.69 -9.43
C LYS A 231 23.58 3.95 -10.28
N VAL A 232 22.80 4.92 -9.78
CA VAL A 232 22.62 6.23 -10.40
C VAL A 232 22.83 7.31 -9.34
N GLU A 233 23.55 8.35 -9.71
CA GLU A 233 23.96 9.44 -8.81
C GLU A 233 23.40 10.79 -9.29
N GLY A 234 23.23 11.72 -8.35
CA GLY A 234 22.80 13.09 -8.66
C GLY A 234 21.32 13.27 -9.00
N MET A 235 20.47 12.28 -8.72
CA MET A 235 19.03 12.39 -8.95
C MET A 235 18.39 13.47 -8.09
N THR A 236 17.39 14.18 -8.61
CA THR A 236 16.74 15.29 -7.89
C THR A 236 15.39 14.87 -7.30
N ALA A 237 15.23 15.03 -5.98
CA ALA A 237 13.98 14.79 -5.27
C ALA A 237 12.96 15.91 -5.51
N LYS A 238 11.69 15.65 -5.19
CA LYS A 238 10.63 16.69 -5.24
C LYS A 238 10.94 17.90 -4.33
N SER A 239 11.76 17.70 -3.30
CA SER A 239 12.24 18.75 -2.40
C SER A 239 13.39 19.60 -2.97
N GLY A 240 13.89 19.28 -4.17
CA GLY A 240 15.06 19.92 -4.78
C GLY A 240 16.41 19.38 -4.28
N LYS A 241 16.43 18.46 -3.30
CA LYS A 241 17.67 17.83 -2.83
C LYS A 241 18.15 16.77 -3.82
N THR A 242 19.46 16.70 -4.02
CA THR A 242 20.09 15.62 -4.79
C THR A 242 20.27 14.37 -3.93
N PHE A 243 20.21 13.20 -4.56
CA PHE A 243 20.43 11.92 -3.91
C PHE A 243 20.97 10.88 -4.90
N ASN A 244 21.57 9.84 -4.34
CA ASN A 244 22.05 8.66 -5.08
C ASN A 244 21.16 7.47 -4.70
N ALA A 245 20.91 6.58 -5.66
CA ALA A 245 20.21 5.33 -5.40
C ALA A 245 20.59 4.27 -6.42
N THR A 246 20.44 3.02 -6.02
CA THR A 246 20.45 1.88 -6.93
C THR A 246 19.05 1.67 -7.47
N LEU A 247 18.90 1.72 -8.79
CA LEU A 247 17.65 1.52 -9.50
C LEU A 247 17.54 0.06 -9.93
N GLN A 248 16.37 -0.54 -9.72
CA GLN A 248 16.10 -1.89 -10.20
C GLN A 248 14.61 -2.03 -10.51
N VAL A 249 14.26 -2.74 -11.59
CA VAL A 249 12.87 -3.11 -11.85
C VAL A 249 12.40 -4.10 -10.77
N ASN A 250 11.22 -3.83 -10.21
CA ASN A 250 10.61 -4.66 -9.18
C ASN A 250 9.19 -5.02 -9.60
N ALA A 251 8.91 -6.33 -9.66
CA ALA A 251 7.65 -6.87 -10.15
C ALA A 251 6.47 -6.46 -9.24
N GLU A 252 6.67 -6.47 -7.93
CA GLU A 252 5.66 -6.06 -6.94
C GLU A 252 5.30 -4.56 -7.06
N ARG A 253 6.28 -3.69 -7.31
CA ARG A 253 6.07 -2.25 -7.53
C ARG A 253 5.58 -1.91 -8.93
N LYS A 254 5.50 -2.90 -9.84
CA LYS A 254 5.16 -2.72 -11.25
C LYS A 254 6.04 -1.68 -11.96
N GLY A 255 7.31 -1.58 -11.58
CA GLY A 255 8.20 -0.53 -12.09
C GLY A 255 9.52 -0.41 -11.35
N ILE A 256 10.18 0.74 -11.49
CA ILE A 256 11.52 0.98 -10.94
C ILE A 256 11.44 1.27 -9.44
N LYS A 257 12.12 0.44 -8.66
CA LYS A 257 12.35 0.64 -7.23
C LYS A 257 13.67 1.36 -7.01
N PHE A 258 13.66 2.36 -6.13
CA PHE A 258 14.84 3.07 -5.67
C PHE A 258 15.32 2.38 -4.38
N ILE A 259 16.54 1.85 -4.43
CA ILE A 259 17.21 1.20 -3.30
C ILE A 259 18.28 2.16 -2.82
N PHE A 260 18.13 2.63 -1.58
CA PHE A 260 19.10 3.52 -0.95
C PHE A 260 20.05 2.68 -0.10
N ASP A 261 21.34 2.96 -0.20
CA ASP A 261 22.33 2.39 0.70
C ASP A 261 21.98 2.82 2.14
N LYS A 262 22.01 1.87 3.08
CA LYS A 262 21.71 2.11 4.50
C LYS A 262 22.90 2.73 5.22
#